data_AF-A0A563VMM2-F1
#
_entry.id   AF-A0A563VMM2-F1
#
_cell.length_a   1.000
_cell.length_b   1.000
_cell.length_c   1.000
_cell.angle_alpha   90.00
_cell.angle_beta   90.00
_cell.angle_gamma   90.00
#
_symmetry.space_group_name_H-M   'P 1'
#
loop_
_entity.id
_entity.type
_entity.pdbx_description
1 polymer ?
#
loop_
_entity_poly.entity_id
_entity_poly.type
_entity_poly.pdbx_seq_one_letter_code
_entity_poly.pdbx_strand_id
1 'polypeptide(L)'
;MIAGTSAGTAVQTGSPMITEGESYEALVGDPNSLVGSPPFVRDLYYNPVGGFDFFPYGLTDTHFSARGRQGRTIRLAGSLDVPNVYGMDENTALVVTDVGTDRVSMEVLGELGVSIFDLSDATVSDSEDDYWSISDVSMTYLTEGDRYNPLTETATFSEKSPLVCNPGETVADSTDIFSTLGSNGDRDNPREFIETALDLVESCATKATGRSASTNPVPFQVTMTENNSTQGYLGADSQGVEKQSFTNLVIDIQSEKVPEPNFIFGLLGLSILGVRKKQKPH
;
A
#
# COMPACT_ATOMS: atom_id res chain seq x y z
N MET A 1 10.64 28.03 -8.23
CA MET A 1 9.79 27.16 -7.37
C MET A 1 8.70 26.59 -8.26
N ILE A 2 8.56 25.28 -8.24
CA ILE A 2 7.49 24.53 -8.92
C ILE A 2 6.67 23.90 -7.79
N ALA A 3 5.36 23.94 -7.91
CA ALA A 3 4.45 23.34 -6.92
C ALA A 3 3.27 22.70 -7.65
N GLY A 4 2.71 21.65 -7.05
CA GLY A 4 1.56 20.95 -7.56
C GLY A 4 0.78 20.29 -6.43
N THR A 5 -0.51 20.12 -6.64
CA THR A 5 -1.42 19.42 -5.73
C THR A 5 -2.28 18.46 -6.53
N SER A 6 -2.65 17.32 -5.96
CA SER A 6 -3.45 16.29 -6.64
C SER A 6 -2.76 15.84 -7.94
N ALA A 7 -3.40 15.98 -9.10
CA ALA A 7 -2.76 15.72 -10.40
C ALA A 7 -1.44 16.50 -10.60
N GLY A 8 -1.32 17.69 -10.02
CA GLY A 8 -0.09 18.47 -10.04
C GLY A 8 1.06 17.85 -9.23
N THR A 9 0.76 17.02 -8.23
CA THR A 9 1.75 16.17 -7.53
C THR A 9 2.10 14.98 -8.40
N ALA A 10 1.09 14.31 -8.97
CA ALA A 10 1.30 13.12 -9.80
C ALA A 10 2.22 13.39 -11.01
N VAL A 11 2.10 14.55 -11.67
CA VAL A 11 2.97 14.92 -12.80
C VAL A 11 4.39 15.32 -12.40
N GLN A 12 4.75 15.38 -11.11
CA GLN A 12 6.12 15.72 -10.70
C GLN A 12 7.09 14.56 -10.94
N THR A 13 6.64 13.32 -10.78
CA THR A 13 7.49 12.14 -10.98
C THR A 13 7.96 12.04 -12.43
N GLY A 14 9.09 11.34 -12.62
CA GLY A 14 9.55 10.88 -13.92
C GLY A 14 8.65 9.78 -14.45
N SER A 15 9.25 8.69 -14.93
CA SER A 15 8.51 7.48 -15.32
C SER A 15 8.62 6.40 -14.22
N PRO A 16 7.53 5.69 -13.89
CA PRO A 16 6.15 5.82 -14.40
C PRO A 16 5.33 6.88 -13.63
N MET A 17 4.20 7.32 -14.22
CA MET A 17 3.22 8.19 -13.52
C MET A 17 1.87 7.47 -13.38
N ILE A 18 1.36 7.29 -12.16
CA ILE A 18 0.01 6.75 -11.94
C ILE A 18 -1.03 7.71 -12.49
N THR A 19 -1.98 7.19 -13.27
CA THR A 19 -3.08 7.96 -13.86
C THR A 19 -4.44 7.59 -13.29
N GLU A 20 -4.63 6.35 -12.84
CA GLU A 20 -5.88 5.88 -12.22
C GLU A 20 -5.62 4.62 -11.38
N GLY A 21 -6.51 4.31 -10.44
CA GLY A 21 -6.55 3.01 -9.78
C GLY A 21 -7.05 3.04 -8.35
N GLU A 22 -7.66 1.95 -7.90
CA GLU A 22 -7.98 1.66 -6.51
C GLU A 22 -7.11 0.49 -6.04
N SER A 23 -6.74 0.46 -4.75
CA SER A 23 -5.77 -0.50 -4.25
C SER A 23 -6.21 -1.95 -4.37
N TYR A 24 -7.50 -2.24 -4.15
CA TYR A 24 -7.99 -3.61 -4.28
C TYR A 24 -7.90 -4.09 -5.74
N GLU A 25 -8.42 -3.31 -6.68
CA GLU A 25 -8.42 -3.60 -8.10
C GLU A 25 -7.00 -3.69 -8.67
N ALA A 26 -6.08 -2.85 -8.19
CA ALA A 26 -4.66 -2.92 -8.53
C ALA A 26 -4.02 -4.26 -8.12
N LEU A 27 -4.37 -4.77 -6.94
CA LEU A 27 -3.83 -6.05 -6.44
C LEU A 27 -4.44 -7.26 -7.15
N VAL A 28 -5.71 -7.16 -7.56
CA VAL A 28 -6.40 -8.20 -8.34
C VAL A 28 -5.87 -8.29 -9.77
N GLY A 29 -5.64 -7.15 -10.41
CA GLY A 29 -5.27 -7.06 -11.82
C GLY A 29 -3.81 -6.72 -12.07
N ASP A 30 -3.47 -6.59 -13.35
CA ASP A 30 -2.17 -6.08 -13.78
C ASP A 30 -2.15 -4.56 -13.91
N PRO A 31 -1.02 -3.89 -13.65
CA PRO A 31 -0.85 -2.50 -14.00
C PRO A 31 -0.91 -2.29 -15.52
N ASN A 32 -1.80 -1.42 -15.96
CA ASN A 32 -2.05 -1.17 -17.37
C ASN A 32 -1.28 0.07 -17.85
N SER A 33 -0.35 -0.15 -18.78
CA SER A 33 0.40 0.92 -19.43
C SER A 33 -0.47 1.64 -20.46
N LEU A 34 -0.71 2.94 -20.29
CA LEU A 34 -1.52 3.74 -21.19
C LEU A 34 -1.06 5.20 -21.26
N VAL A 35 -0.76 5.67 -22.47
CA VAL A 35 -0.60 7.11 -22.75
C VAL A 35 -1.95 7.68 -23.17
N GLY A 36 -2.63 8.37 -22.25
CA GLY A 36 -3.93 9.01 -22.53
C GLY A 36 -4.91 8.87 -21.38
N SER A 37 -6.19 8.94 -21.69
CA SER A 37 -7.28 8.79 -20.72
C SER A 37 -7.60 7.31 -20.47
N PRO A 38 -7.54 6.84 -19.21
CA PRO A 38 -7.94 5.48 -18.83
C PRO A 38 -9.38 5.15 -19.25
N PRO A 39 -9.63 3.95 -19.83
CA PRO A 39 -10.96 3.54 -20.28
C PRO A 39 -11.86 3.03 -19.16
N PHE A 40 -11.29 2.54 -18.05
CA PHE A 40 -12.01 2.02 -16.90
C PHE A 40 -11.58 2.75 -15.63
N VAL A 41 -12.57 3.04 -14.79
CA VAL A 41 -12.35 3.64 -13.47
C VAL A 41 -12.01 2.52 -12.50
N ARG A 42 -11.08 2.76 -11.57
CA ARG A 42 -10.60 1.85 -10.50
C ARG A 42 -9.52 0.86 -10.89
N ASP A 43 -9.42 0.41 -12.13
CA ASP A 43 -8.26 -0.40 -12.55
C ASP A 43 -6.98 0.42 -12.50
N LEU A 44 -5.85 -0.21 -12.18
CA LEU A 44 -4.56 0.46 -12.13
C LEU A 44 -4.07 0.80 -13.53
N TYR A 45 -4.01 2.08 -13.85
CA TYR A 45 -3.40 2.61 -15.06
C TYR A 45 -2.24 3.54 -14.73
N TYR A 46 -1.20 3.48 -15.55
CA TYR A 46 -0.06 4.38 -15.48
C TYR A 46 0.37 4.85 -16.87
N ASN A 47 0.89 6.06 -16.94
CA ASN A 47 1.57 6.57 -18.11
C ASN A 47 3.05 6.11 -18.07
N PRO A 48 3.50 5.27 -19.02
CA PRO A 48 4.88 4.77 -19.06
C PRO A 48 5.89 5.85 -19.47
N VAL A 49 5.45 6.95 -20.06
CA VAL A 49 6.31 8.10 -20.39
C VAL A 49 6.58 8.96 -19.15
N GLY A 50 5.75 8.82 -18.12
CA GLY A 50 5.89 9.56 -16.88
C GLY A 50 5.27 10.96 -16.89
N GLY A 51 5.67 11.76 -15.90
CA GLY A 51 5.32 13.17 -15.76
C GLY A 51 6.40 14.10 -16.32
N PHE A 52 6.69 15.17 -15.59
CA PHE A 52 7.67 16.19 -15.94
C PHE A 52 9.07 15.94 -15.37
N ASP A 53 9.25 14.88 -14.58
CA ASP A 53 10.56 14.50 -14.02
C ASP A 53 11.20 15.61 -13.16
N PHE A 54 10.37 16.43 -12.49
CA PHE A 54 10.85 17.38 -11.49
C PHE A 54 11.19 16.70 -10.16
N PHE A 55 10.69 15.49 -9.94
CA PHE A 55 10.98 14.62 -8.81
C PHE A 55 11.57 13.29 -9.33
N PRO A 56 12.90 13.18 -9.44
CA PRO A 56 13.58 12.00 -9.99
C PRO A 56 13.87 10.90 -8.95
N TYR A 57 13.30 11.00 -7.74
CA TYR A 57 13.67 10.13 -6.61
C TYR A 57 12.81 8.87 -6.47
N GLY A 58 11.69 8.79 -7.19
CA GLY A 58 10.78 7.66 -7.12
C GLY A 58 9.38 7.96 -7.62
N LEU A 59 8.50 6.98 -7.47
CA LEU A 59 7.10 7.09 -7.83
C LEU A 59 6.35 7.95 -6.80
N THR A 60 5.51 8.86 -7.27
CA THR A 60 4.69 9.71 -6.39
C THR A 60 3.21 9.38 -6.50
N ASP A 61 2.48 9.52 -5.39
CA ASP A 61 1.02 9.50 -5.36
C ASP A 61 0.47 10.55 -4.37
N THR A 62 -0.83 10.85 -4.45
CA THR A 62 -1.51 11.98 -3.79
C THR A 62 -2.84 11.54 -3.20
N HIS A 63 -3.38 12.32 -2.24
CA HIS A 63 -4.59 11.94 -1.48
C HIS A 63 -4.41 10.55 -0.86
N PHE A 64 -3.20 10.29 -0.40
CA PHE A 64 -2.63 8.97 -0.40
C PHE A 64 -3.32 8.04 0.62
N SER A 65 -3.19 8.34 1.92
CA SER A 65 -3.84 7.55 2.96
C SER A 65 -5.36 7.72 2.96
N ALA A 66 -5.87 8.93 2.72
CA ALA A 66 -7.31 9.23 2.70
C ALA A 66 -8.10 8.33 1.73
N ARG A 67 -7.41 7.79 0.71
CA ARG A 67 -7.98 6.91 -0.31
C ARG A 67 -7.38 5.50 -0.32
N GLY A 68 -6.65 5.13 0.74
CA GLY A 68 -6.02 3.82 0.88
C GLY A 68 -5.09 3.46 -0.28
N ARG A 69 -4.41 4.44 -0.90
CA ARG A 69 -3.63 4.27 -2.15
C ARG A 69 -2.28 3.58 -1.94
N GLN A 70 -1.94 3.18 -0.72
CA GLN A 70 -0.76 2.38 -0.40
C GLN A 70 -0.68 1.14 -1.29
N GLY A 71 -1.75 0.34 -1.34
CA GLY A 71 -1.78 -0.91 -2.11
C GLY A 71 -1.51 -0.71 -3.60
N ARG A 72 -2.20 0.23 -4.27
CA ARG A 72 -2.01 0.46 -5.72
C ARG A 72 -0.60 0.94 -6.06
N THR A 73 0.00 1.76 -5.20
CA THR A 73 1.31 2.36 -5.48
C THR A 73 2.43 1.37 -5.20
N ILE A 74 2.33 0.58 -4.11
CA ILE A 74 3.24 -0.55 -3.84
C ILE A 74 3.14 -1.59 -4.97
N ARG A 75 1.92 -1.92 -5.43
CA ARG A 75 1.72 -2.81 -6.58
C ARG A 75 2.45 -2.31 -7.81
N LEU A 76 2.21 -1.07 -8.23
CA LEU A 76 2.87 -0.53 -9.43
C LEU A 76 4.39 -0.53 -9.29
N ALA A 77 4.89 -0.11 -8.12
CA ALA A 77 6.32 -0.04 -7.85
C ALA A 77 6.97 -1.42 -7.91
N GLY A 78 6.37 -2.43 -7.26
CA GLY A 78 6.85 -3.81 -7.29
C GLY A 78 6.76 -4.45 -8.68
N SER A 79 5.75 -4.13 -9.49
CA SER A 79 5.64 -4.66 -10.86
C SER A 79 6.67 -4.07 -11.83
N LEU A 80 7.19 -2.89 -11.54
CA LEU A 80 8.07 -2.13 -12.45
C LEU A 80 9.47 -1.91 -11.87
N ASP A 81 9.82 -2.63 -10.80
CA ASP A 81 11.09 -2.52 -10.09
C ASP A 81 11.45 -1.07 -9.71
N VAL A 82 10.44 -0.28 -9.31
CA VAL A 82 10.66 1.09 -8.81
C VAL A 82 10.97 0.99 -7.31
N PRO A 83 12.19 1.36 -6.88
CA PRO A 83 12.64 1.07 -5.52
C PRO A 83 11.97 1.96 -4.47
N ASN A 84 11.55 3.17 -4.84
CA ASN A 84 11.10 4.18 -3.88
C ASN A 84 9.74 4.77 -4.27
N VAL A 85 8.85 4.86 -3.29
CA VAL A 85 7.51 5.45 -3.40
C VAL A 85 7.34 6.56 -2.38
N TYR A 86 6.70 7.66 -2.79
CA TYR A 86 6.39 8.80 -1.94
C TYR A 86 4.90 9.16 -2.08
N GLY A 87 4.13 8.90 -1.02
CA GLY A 87 2.70 9.15 -0.99
C GLY A 87 2.36 10.35 -0.11
N MET A 88 1.83 11.42 -0.71
CA MET A 88 1.42 12.63 0.00
C MET A 88 -0.04 12.57 0.42
N ASP A 89 -0.29 12.73 1.71
CA ASP A 89 -1.64 12.86 2.25
C ASP A 89 -2.28 14.21 1.90
N GLU A 90 -3.59 14.30 2.14
CA GLU A 90 -4.31 15.57 1.99
C GLU A 90 -3.76 16.63 2.94
N ASN A 91 -3.91 17.91 2.56
CA ASN A 91 -3.38 19.05 3.32
C ASN A 91 -1.88 18.96 3.69
N THR A 92 -1.10 18.18 2.94
CA THR A 92 0.30 17.89 3.22
C THR A 92 1.16 18.11 1.99
N ALA A 93 2.39 18.59 2.17
CA ALA A 93 3.36 18.81 1.12
C ALA A 93 4.72 18.21 1.50
N LEU A 94 5.39 17.62 0.50
CA LEU A 94 6.81 17.28 0.57
C LEU A 94 7.59 18.36 -0.18
N VAL A 95 8.28 19.24 0.55
CA VAL A 95 9.11 20.27 -0.04
C VAL A 95 10.49 19.70 -0.31
N VAL A 96 10.95 19.78 -1.55
CA VAL A 96 12.28 19.28 -1.95
C VAL A 96 13.17 20.45 -2.35
N THR A 97 14.34 20.55 -1.72
CA THR A 97 15.38 21.53 -2.06
C THR A 97 16.58 20.84 -2.67
N ASP A 98 17.37 21.60 -3.45
CA ASP A 98 18.63 21.11 -4.05
C ASP A 98 18.46 19.83 -4.90
N VAL A 99 17.33 19.74 -5.61
CA VAL A 99 16.96 18.62 -6.50
C VAL A 99 18.08 18.31 -7.49
N GLY A 100 18.37 17.02 -7.66
CA GLY A 100 19.42 16.51 -8.56
C GLY A 100 20.85 16.70 -8.05
N THR A 101 21.05 17.13 -6.79
CA THR A 101 22.37 17.29 -6.18
C THR A 101 22.54 16.40 -4.95
N ASP A 102 23.78 16.28 -4.47
CA ASP A 102 24.16 15.58 -3.23
C ASP A 102 23.66 16.26 -1.95
N ARG A 103 23.14 17.49 -2.06
CA ARG A 103 22.59 18.29 -0.95
C ARG A 103 21.06 18.23 -0.87
N VAL A 104 20.42 17.35 -1.63
CA VAL A 104 18.96 17.21 -1.60
C VAL A 104 18.45 16.99 -0.19
N SER A 105 17.39 17.72 0.15
CA SER A 105 16.62 17.52 1.38
C SER A 105 15.14 17.57 1.04
N MET A 106 14.38 16.68 1.66
CA MET A 106 12.93 16.71 1.67
C MET A 106 12.44 17.12 3.05
N GLU A 107 11.38 17.90 3.14
CA GLU A 107 10.76 18.35 4.38
C GLU A 107 9.24 18.22 4.28
N VAL A 108 8.63 17.64 5.31
CA VAL A 108 7.17 17.52 5.38
C VAL A 108 6.58 18.78 5.98
N LEU A 109 5.59 19.36 5.31
CA LEU A 109 4.77 20.46 5.81
C LEU A 109 3.29 20.08 5.76
N GLY A 110 2.50 20.58 6.69
CA GLY A 110 1.05 20.44 6.67
C GLY A 110 0.49 19.46 7.69
N GLU A 111 -0.80 19.16 7.56
CA GLU A 111 -1.61 18.60 8.64
C GLU A 111 -1.38 17.11 8.89
N LEU A 112 -1.15 16.33 7.83
CA LEU A 112 -1.00 14.88 7.91
C LEU A 112 0.46 14.50 7.72
N GLY A 113 0.77 13.59 6.79
CA GLY A 113 2.13 13.13 6.58
C GLY A 113 2.42 12.61 5.18
N VAL A 114 3.66 12.15 5.04
CA VAL A 114 4.17 11.55 3.81
C VAL A 114 4.61 10.14 4.14
N SER A 115 4.02 9.18 3.44
CA SER A 115 4.47 7.79 3.47
C SER A 115 5.57 7.58 2.45
N ILE A 116 6.67 6.97 2.86
CA ILE A 116 7.80 6.60 2.03
C ILE A 116 7.90 5.08 2.08
N PHE A 117 7.87 4.41 0.93
CA PHE A 117 8.13 2.98 0.85
C PHE A 117 9.42 2.73 0.09
N ASP A 118 10.26 1.90 0.68
CA ASP A 118 11.46 1.34 0.07
C ASP A 118 11.20 -0.15 -0.23
N LEU A 119 11.31 -0.50 -1.51
CA LEU A 119 11.08 -1.82 -2.06
C LEU A 119 12.40 -2.46 -2.52
N SER A 120 13.56 -1.86 -2.23
CA SER A 120 14.87 -2.32 -2.71
C SER A 120 15.21 -3.76 -2.29
N ASP A 121 14.76 -4.18 -1.11
CA ASP A 121 14.89 -5.54 -0.57
C ASP A 121 13.59 -6.36 -0.67
N ALA A 122 12.54 -5.83 -1.30
CA ALA A 122 11.24 -6.49 -1.35
C ALA A 122 11.25 -7.70 -2.30
N THR A 123 10.49 -8.74 -1.95
CA THR A 123 10.30 -9.92 -2.79
C THR A 123 8.91 -9.91 -3.41
N VAL A 124 8.85 -9.78 -4.74
CA VAL A 124 7.60 -9.88 -5.49
C VAL A 124 7.37 -11.33 -5.93
N SER A 125 6.15 -11.83 -5.74
CA SER A 125 5.68 -13.10 -6.28
C SER A 125 4.45 -12.86 -7.14
N ASP A 126 4.55 -13.23 -8.41
CA ASP A 126 3.48 -13.12 -9.40
C ASP A 126 3.48 -14.41 -10.22
N SER A 127 2.53 -15.30 -9.94
CA SER A 127 2.51 -16.65 -10.53
C SER A 127 1.15 -16.92 -11.13
N GLU A 128 1.08 -17.77 -12.17
CA GLU A 128 -0.21 -18.07 -12.81
C GLU A 128 -1.24 -18.72 -11.86
N ASP A 129 -0.76 -19.36 -10.77
CA ASP A 129 -1.56 -20.13 -9.83
C ASP A 129 -1.97 -19.36 -8.55
N ASP A 130 -1.39 -18.18 -8.31
CA ASP A 130 -1.64 -17.35 -7.11
C ASP A 130 -1.71 -15.87 -7.50
N TYR A 131 -2.45 -15.04 -6.76
CA TYR A 131 -2.46 -13.60 -7.01
C TYR A 131 -1.13 -12.96 -6.64
N TRP A 132 -0.87 -11.80 -7.23
CA TRP A 132 0.30 -10.99 -6.92
C TRP A 132 0.45 -10.77 -5.40
N SER A 133 1.68 -10.93 -4.91
CA SER A 133 2.06 -10.63 -3.54
C SER A 133 3.43 -9.98 -3.48
N ILE A 134 3.68 -9.31 -2.36
CA ILE A 134 4.97 -8.70 -2.05
C ILE A 134 5.27 -8.87 -0.57
N SER A 135 6.52 -9.15 -0.23
CA SER A 135 7.02 -9.15 1.14
C SER A 135 8.19 -8.19 1.30
N ASP A 136 8.47 -7.85 2.55
CA ASP A 136 9.68 -7.11 2.95
C ASP A 136 9.75 -5.67 2.39
N VAL A 137 8.60 -5.02 2.19
CA VAL A 137 8.56 -3.59 1.88
C VAL A 137 8.78 -2.79 3.17
N SER A 138 9.74 -1.87 3.16
CA SER A 138 10.00 -0.98 4.31
C SER A 138 9.17 0.28 4.19
N MET A 139 8.43 0.64 5.25
CA MET A 139 7.62 1.86 5.32
C MET A 139 8.16 2.83 6.36
N THR A 140 8.31 4.08 5.95
CA THR A 140 8.59 5.24 6.80
C THR A 140 7.43 6.24 6.67
N TYR A 141 6.98 6.80 7.78
CA TYR A 141 5.95 7.84 7.78
C TYR A 141 6.43 9.06 8.54
N LEU A 142 6.41 10.21 7.85
CA LEU A 142 6.94 11.48 8.33
C LEU A 142 5.80 12.49 8.43
N THR A 143 5.80 13.30 9.48
CA THR A 143 4.82 14.38 9.68
C THR A 143 5.51 15.74 9.78
N GLU A 144 4.74 16.82 9.94
CA GLU A 144 5.25 18.21 9.89
C GLU A 144 6.60 18.42 10.58
N GLY A 145 7.52 19.06 9.86
CA GLY A 145 8.86 19.41 10.33
C GLY A 145 9.90 18.31 10.13
N ASP A 146 9.49 17.05 9.93
CA ASP A 146 10.42 15.97 9.64
C ASP A 146 11.08 16.15 8.29
N ARG A 147 12.32 15.65 8.20
CA ARG A 147 13.14 15.70 7.00
C ARG A 147 13.53 14.30 6.55
N TYR A 148 13.76 14.17 5.25
CA TYR A 148 14.27 12.96 4.65
C TYR A 148 15.35 13.28 3.63
N ASN A 149 16.43 12.51 3.63
CA ASN A 149 17.41 12.52 2.56
C ASN A 149 17.19 11.28 1.67
N PRO A 150 16.78 11.45 0.40
CA PRO A 150 16.49 10.33 -0.50
C PRO A 150 17.73 9.58 -1.01
N LEU A 151 18.94 10.13 -0.82
CA LEU A 151 20.19 9.49 -1.25
C LEU A 151 20.80 8.63 -0.16
N THR A 152 20.58 8.99 1.11
CA THR A 152 21.04 8.22 2.27
C THR A 152 19.90 7.47 2.97
N GLU A 153 18.68 7.62 2.45
CA GLU A 153 17.44 7.03 2.97
C GLU A 153 17.23 7.27 4.47
N THR A 154 17.64 8.45 4.94
CA THR A 154 17.67 8.78 6.37
C THR A 154 16.61 9.82 6.72
N ALA A 155 15.77 9.49 7.70
CA ALA A 155 14.84 10.43 8.31
C ALA A 155 15.49 11.22 9.46
N THR A 156 15.10 12.48 9.63
CA THR A 156 15.45 13.32 10.78
C THR A 156 14.18 13.97 11.31
N PHE A 157 13.97 13.91 12.63
CA PHE A 157 12.70 14.31 13.24
C PHE A 157 12.81 15.67 13.93
N SER A 158 11.79 16.50 13.76
CA SER A 158 11.72 17.84 14.36
C SER A 158 10.89 17.81 15.64
N GLU A 159 11.46 18.24 16.78
CA GLU A 159 10.75 18.34 18.07
C GLU A 159 10.01 17.07 18.52
N LYS A 160 10.50 15.90 18.08
CA LYS A 160 9.98 14.58 18.46
C LYS A 160 11.02 13.78 19.22
N SER A 161 10.55 13.00 20.18
CA SER A 161 11.37 12.02 20.91
C SER A 161 11.01 10.61 20.49
N PRO A 162 11.93 9.63 20.62
CA PRO A 162 11.60 8.23 20.43
C PRO A 162 10.37 7.84 21.26
N LEU A 163 9.38 7.24 20.60
CA LEU A 163 8.15 6.76 21.21
C LEU A 163 8.48 5.52 22.04
N VAL A 164 7.96 5.48 23.26
CA VAL A 164 7.96 4.29 24.11
C VAL A 164 6.58 3.66 23.99
N CYS A 165 6.53 2.38 23.61
CA CYS A 165 5.25 1.70 23.41
C CYS A 165 4.35 1.78 24.65
N ASN A 166 3.06 1.89 24.42
CA ASN A 166 2.04 1.94 25.46
C ASN A 166 1.33 0.58 25.57
N PRO A 167 1.47 -0.15 26.70
CA PRO A 167 0.84 -1.46 26.88
C PRO A 167 -0.69 -1.38 27.06
N GLY A 168 -1.24 -0.17 27.20
CA GLY A 168 -2.68 0.07 27.22
C GLY A 168 -3.29 0.19 25.82
N GLU A 169 -2.48 0.49 24.79
CA GLU A 169 -2.95 0.55 23.41
C GLU A 169 -3.02 -0.83 22.77
N THR A 170 -4.02 -1.01 21.92
CA THR A 170 -4.24 -2.25 21.19
C THR A 170 -4.51 -1.95 19.73
N VAL A 171 -3.92 -2.74 18.84
CA VAL A 171 -4.20 -2.65 17.41
C VAL A 171 -5.35 -3.58 17.07
N ALA A 172 -6.43 -3.04 16.51
CA ALA A 172 -7.51 -3.84 15.98
C ALA A 172 -7.14 -4.39 14.59
N ASP A 173 -7.60 -5.60 14.28
CA ASP A 173 -7.52 -6.08 12.90
C ASP A 173 -8.47 -5.26 12.03
N SER A 174 -7.93 -4.65 10.98
CA SER A 174 -8.74 -3.90 10.02
C SER A 174 -9.52 -4.83 9.09
N THR A 175 -10.77 -4.50 8.77
CA THR A 175 -11.57 -5.19 7.75
C THR A 175 -11.68 -4.41 6.44
N ASP A 176 -11.07 -3.23 6.35
CA ASP A 176 -11.04 -2.41 5.14
C ASP A 176 -9.74 -1.61 5.04
N ILE A 177 -8.61 -2.31 5.05
CA ILE A 177 -7.29 -1.68 5.14
C ILE A 177 -6.97 -0.74 3.96
N PHE A 178 -7.68 -0.90 2.83
CA PHE A 178 -7.51 -0.08 1.63
C PHE A 178 -8.56 1.02 1.49
N SER A 179 -9.34 1.32 2.53
CA SER A 179 -10.33 2.40 2.55
C SER A 179 -11.26 2.35 1.34
N THR A 180 -11.94 1.23 1.12
CA THR A 180 -12.64 0.93 -0.13
C THR A 180 -13.65 2.03 -0.51
N LEU A 181 -13.65 2.45 -1.78
CA LEU A 181 -14.61 3.43 -2.29
C LEU A 181 -16.02 2.83 -2.35
N GLY A 182 -16.91 3.36 -1.53
CA GLY A 182 -18.33 2.99 -1.44
C GLY A 182 -19.15 3.45 -2.64
N SER A 183 -20.38 2.91 -2.76
CA SER A 183 -21.28 3.18 -3.89
C SER A 183 -21.82 4.61 -3.94
N ASN A 184 -21.83 5.30 -2.80
CA ASN A 184 -22.16 6.73 -2.67
C ASN A 184 -20.99 7.66 -3.05
N GLY A 185 -19.80 7.11 -3.31
CA GLY A 185 -18.58 7.88 -3.56
C GLY A 185 -17.82 8.26 -2.29
N ASP A 186 -18.29 7.85 -1.11
CA ASP A 186 -17.61 8.06 0.16
C ASP A 186 -16.74 6.84 0.52
N ARG A 187 -15.84 7.01 1.47
CA ARG A 187 -15.03 5.93 2.05
C ARG A 187 -15.38 5.81 3.53
N ASP A 188 -15.76 4.62 3.95
CA ASP A 188 -16.23 4.39 5.32
C ASP A 188 -15.07 4.49 6.33
N ASN A 189 -13.88 4.02 5.96
CA ASN A 189 -12.68 4.01 6.80
C ASN A 189 -11.50 4.71 6.09
N PRO A 190 -11.54 6.05 5.90
CA PRO A 190 -10.41 6.77 5.29
C PRO A 190 -9.17 6.62 6.17
N ARG A 191 -7.98 6.54 5.55
CA ARG A 191 -6.68 6.46 6.23
C ARG A 191 -6.40 5.16 7.01
N GLU A 192 -7.30 4.20 6.96
CA GLU A 192 -7.21 2.94 7.73
C GLU A 192 -5.82 2.27 7.69
N PHE A 193 -5.15 2.24 6.52
CA PHE A 193 -3.79 1.71 6.40
C PHE A 193 -2.79 2.42 7.33
N ILE A 194 -2.76 3.76 7.31
CA ILE A 194 -1.79 4.50 8.12
C ILE A 194 -2.20 4.52 9.59
N GLU A 195 -3.49 4.59 9.90
CA GLU A 195 -3.96 4.52 11.30
C GLU A 195 -3.59 3.18 11.93
N THR A 196 -3.80 2.05 11.23
CA THR A 196 -3.36 0.73 11.70
C THR A 196 -1.85 0.67 11.96
N ALA A 197 -1.04 1.32 11.12
CA ALA A 197 0.41 1.38 11.28
C ALA A 197 0.82 2.26 12.47
N LEU A 198 0.13 3.39 12.68
CA LEU A 198 0.37 4.29 13.82
C LEU A 198 -0.02 3.61 15.14
N ASP A 199 -1.19 2.97 15.19
CA ASP A 199 -1.66 2.18 16.32
C ASP A 199 -0.67 1.06 16.66
N LEU A 200 -0.14 0.36 15.64
CA LEU A 200 0.89 -0.65 15.85
C LEU A 200 2.13 -0.07 16.53
N VAL A 201 2.67 1.01 15.97
CA VAL A 201 3.88 1.65 16.49
C VAL A 201 3.68 2.24 17.89
N GLU A 202 2.48 2.70 18.21
CA GLU A 202 2.17 3.20 19.56
C GLU A 202 1.97 2.05 20.55
N SER A 203 1.39 0.93 20.11
CA SER A 203 1.17 -0.24 20.94
C SER A 203 2.48 -0.99 21.25
N CYS A 204 2.45 -1.88 22.25
CA CYS A 204 3.54 -2.82 22.47
C CYS A 204 3.38 -4.13 21.66
N ALA A 205 2.50 -4.16 20.66
CA ALA A 205 2.41 -5.27 19.72
C ALA A 205 3.59 -5.20 18.74
N THR A 206 3.96 -6.33 18.15
CA THR A 206 5.01 -6.40 17.12
C THR A 206 4.43 -6.65 15.73
N LYS A 207 3.12 -6.84 15.65
CA LYS A 207 2.42 -7.19 14.43
C LYS A 207 0.98 -6.70 14.47
N ALA A 208 0.51 -6.19 13.33
CA ALA A 208 -0.89 -5.90 13.06
C ALA A 208 -1.29 -6.48 11.70
N THR A 209 -2.59 -6.73 11.52
CA THR A 209 -3.10 -7.20 10.22
C THR A 209 -4.31 -6.38 9.79
N GLY A 210 -4.48 -6.26 8.48
CA GLY A 210 -5.64 -5.63 7.88
C GLY A 210 -6.05 -6.35 6.62
N ARG A 211 -7.35 -6.48 6.38
CA ARG A 211 -7.90 -7.15 5.19
C ARG A 211 -8.57 -6.14 4.26
N SER A 212 -8.59 -6.45 2.97
CA SER A 212 -9.46 -5.76 2.02
C SER A 212 -10.93 -6.00 2.36
N ALA A 213 -11.78 -4.97 2.25
CA ALA A 213 -13.23 -5.15 2.38
C ALA A 213 -13.80 -5.99 1.23
N SER A 214 -13.29 -5.79 0.02
CA SER A 214 -13.61 -6.61 -1.14
C SER A 214 -12.94 -7.99 -1.04
N THR A 215 -13.69 -9.04 -1.37
CA THR A 215 -13.22 -10.43 -1.24
C THR A 215 -13.34 -11.24 -2.54
N ASN A 216 -13.81 -10.63 -3.64
CA ASN A 216 -14.00 -11.28 -4.93
C ASN A 216 -13.13 -10.60 -5.99
N PRO A 217 -12.21 -11.33 -6.65
CA PRO A 217 -12.10 -12.80 -6.65
C PRO A 217 -11.42 -13.39 -5.41
N VAL A 218 -10.57 -12.62 -4.71
CA VAL A 218 -9.93 -13.05 -3.45
C VAL A 218 -9.84 -11.88 -2.46
N PRO A 219 -9.79 -12.14 -1.14
CA PRO A 219 -9.37 -11.13 -0.17
C PRO A 219 -7.84 -10.96 -0.21
N PHE A 220 -7.37 -9.75 0.10
CA PHE A 220 -5.96 -9.46 0.38
C PHE A 220 -5.78 -9.14 1.85
N GLN A 221 -4.69 -9.63 2.42
CA GLN A 221 -4.23 -9.26 3.76
C GLN A 221 -2.96 -8.43 3.64
N VAL A 222 -2.93 -7.31 4.36
CA VAL A 222 -1.74 -6.55 4.71
C VAL A 222 -1.27 -7.02 6.09
N THR A 223 0.01 -7.36 6.19
CA THR A 223 0.66 -7.64 7.47
C THR A 223 1.68 -6.54 7.73
N MET A 224 1.59 -5.90 8.89
CA MET A 224 2.55 -4.92 9.36
C MET A 224 3.35 -5.53 10.49
N THR A 225 4.68 -5.44 10.44
CA THR A 225 5.57 -6.04 11.44
C THR A 225 6.63 -5.05 11.88
N GLU A 226 6.77 -4.88 13.19
CA GLU A 226 7.93 -4.22 13.75
C GLU A 226 9.12 -5.16 13.75
N ASN A 227 10.24 -4.69 13.18
CA ASN A 227 11.51 -5.37 13.25
C ASN A 227 12.47 -4.59 14.17
N ASN A 228 13.72 -5.04 14.27
CA ASN A 228 14.71 -4.40 15.15
C ASN A 228 15.16 -3.00 14.71
N SER A 229 14.84 -2.56 13.49
CA SER A 229 15.10 -1.22 12.98
C SER A 229 13.86 -0.33 12.96
N THR A 230 12.68 -0.86 13.29
CA THR A 230 11.46 -0.06 13.45
C THR A 230 11.60 0.85 14.66
N GLN A 231 11.30 2.14 14.47
CA GLN A 231 11.32 3.12 15.55
C GLN A 231 10.20 4.13 15.34
N GLY A 232 9.35 4.27 16.36
CA GLY A 232 8.35 5.33 16.48
C GLY A 232 8.90 6.60 17.12
N TYR A 233 8.27 7.72 16.84
CA TYR A 233 8.58 9.05 17.36
C TYR A 233 7.29 9.80 17.66
N LEU A 234 7.27 10.53 18.78
CA LEU A 234 6.13 11.34 19.21
C LEU A 234 6.60 12.75 19.59
N GLY A 235 5.81 13.75 19.23
CA GLY A 235 6.07 15.15 19.54
C GLY A 235 4.90 16.01 19.09
N ALA A 236 5.13 17.30 18.88
CA ALA A 236 4.08 18.21 18.42
C ALA A 236 4.50 18.98 17.17
N ASP A 237 3.53 19.33 16.35
CA ASP A 237 3.73 20.23 15.20
C ASP A 237 3.88 21.69 15.62
N SER A 238 4.01 22.60 14.64
CA SER A 238 4.16 24.04 14.88
C SER A 238 2.95 24.69 15.57
N GLN A 239 1.79 24.02 15.58
CA GLN A 239 0.57 24.46 16.26
C GLN A 239 0.40 23.80 17.64
N GLY A 240 1.32 22.94 18.05
CA GLY A 240 1.24 22.20 19.31
C GLY A 240 0.31 20.99 19.27
N VAL A 241 -0.11 20.54 18.08
CA VAL A 241 -0.89 19.31 17.92
C VAL A 241 0.06 18.13 17.91
N GLU A 242 -0.29 17.09 18.67
CA GLU A 242 0.52 15.87 18.75
C GLU A 242 0.64 15.21 17.37
N LYS A 243 1.85 14.77 17.04
CA LYS A 243 2.18 14.08 15.79
C LYS A 243 3.08 12.89 16.07
N GLN A 244 2.74 11.79 15.43
CA GLN A 244 3.54 10.58 15.40
C GLN A 244 4.23 10.43 14.05
N SER A 245 5.40 9.79 14.08
CA SER A 245 6.20 9.42 12.91
C SER A 245 6.88 8.10 13.18
N PHE A 246 7.25 7.36 12.14
CA PHE A 246 7.98 6.12 12.31
C PHE A 246 8.87 5.81 11.11
N THR A 247 9.82 4.91 11.32
CA THR A 247 10.71 4.39 10.27
C THR A 247 10.71 2.87 10.27
N ASN A 248 10.99 2.30 9.10
CA ASN A 248 11.28 0.88 8.90
C ASN A 248 10.22 -0.10 9.40
N LEU A 249 8.93 0.25 9.28
CA LEU A 249 7.85 -0.72 9.51
C LEU A 249 7.79 -1.67 8.30
N VAL A 250 7.81 -2.99 8.54
CA VAL A 250 7.80 -3.98 7.46
C VAL A 250 6.36 -4.25 7.03
N ILE A 251 6.13 -4.23 5.72
CA ILE A 251 4.82 -4.43 5.10
C ILE A 251 4.88 -5.63 4.14
N ASP A 252 3.97 -6.58 4.37
CA ASP A 252 3.68 -7.67 3.42
C ASP A 252 2.25 -7.54 2.91
N ILE A 253 2.03 -7.82 1.62
CA ILE A 253 0.71 -7.88 1.00
C ILE A 253 0.58 -9.20 0.26
N GLN A 254 -0.46 -9.97 0.59
CA GLN A 254 -0.72 -11.26 -0.04
C GLN A 254 -2.21 -11.54 -0.15
N SER A 255 -2.63 -12.30 -1.17
CA SER A 255 -3.98 -12.83 -1.21
C SER A 255 -4.18 -13.90 -0.14
N GLU A 256 -5.32 -13.89 0.54
CA GLU A 256 -5.73 -15.01 1.37
C GLU A 256 -6.28 -16.12 0.47
N LYS A 257 -5.69 -17.32 0.55
CA LYS A 257 -6.26 -18.49 -0.11
C LYS A 257 -7.64 -18.74 0.47
N VAL A 258 -8.69 -18.55 -0.33
CA VAL A 258 -10.04 -18.97 0.03
C VAL A 258 -9.99 -20.49 0.19
N PRO A 259 -10.30 -21.06 1.37
CA PRO A 259 -10.34 -22.51 1.51
C PRO A 259 -11.37 -23.05 0.51
N GLU A 260 -10.95 -23.96 -0.37
CA GLU A 260 -11.85 -24.67 -1.28
C GLU A 260 -13.04 -25.21 -0.47
N PRO A 261 -14.29 -24.91 -0.85
CA PRO A 261 -15.44 -25.48 -0.17
C PRO A 261 -15.34 -27.00 -0.26
N ASN A 262 -15.31 -27.68 0.89
CA ASN A 262 -15.31 -29.14 0.97
C ASN A 262 -16.51 -29.71 0.17
N PHE A 263 -16.32 -30.04 -1.09
CA PHE A 263 -17.27 -30.82 -1.86
C PHE A 263 -17.22 -32.25 -1.33
N ILE A 264 -18.07 -32.53 -0.33
CA ILE A 264 -18.42 -33.89 0.05
C ILE A 264 -19.14 -34.50 -1.16
N PHE A 265 -18.40 -35.25 -1.99
CA PHE A 265 -19.02 -36.18 -2.93
C PHE A 265 -19.74 -37.26 -2.11
N GLY A 266 -21.03 -37.04 -1.86
CA GLY A 266 -21.93 -38.09 -1.43
C GLY A 266 -21.99 -39.16 -2.52
N LEU A 267 -21.31 -40.28 -2.30
CA LEU A 267 -21.51 -41.50 -3.09
C LEU A 267 -22.95 -41.98 -2.85
N LEU A 268 -23.91 -41.51 -3.65
CA LEU A 268 -25.15 -42.24 -3.85
C LEU A 268 -24.83 -43.46 -4.72
N GLY A 269 -24.69 -44.61 -4.08
CA GLY A 269 -24.66 -45.89 -4.75
C GLY A 269 -25.96 -46.14 -5.51
N LEU A 270 -25.96 -45.86 -6.81
CA LEU A 270 -27.05 -46.22 -7.71
C LEU A 270 -26.86 -47.70 -8.11
N SER A 271 -27.61 -48.59 -7.46
CA SER A 271 -27.72 -50.00 -7.83
C SER A 271 -28.37 -50.12 -9.21
N ILE A 272 -27.57 -50.33 -10.26
CA ILE A 272 -28.08 -50.66 -11.59
C ILE A 272 -28.17 -52.18 -11.75
N LEU A 273 -29.41 -52.61 -11.91
CA LEU A 273 -29.92 -53.92 -12.29
C LEU A 273 -29.09 -54.61 -13.39
N GLY A 274 -28.73 -55.87 -13.15
CA GLY A 274 -28.06 -56.72 -14.13
C GLY A 274 -28.97 -57.11 -15.29
N VAL A 275 -28.47 -56.93 -16.51
CA VAL A 275 -28.97 -57.61 -17.72
C VAL A 275 -27.79 -58.29 -18.41
N ARG A 276 -27.69 -59.62 -18.22
CA ARG A 276 -26.73 -60.47 -18.93
C ARG A 276 -27.21 -60.73 -20.35
N LYS A 277 -26.29 -60.51 -21.30
CA LYS A 277 -26.41 -60.79 -22.74
C LYS A 277 -26.74 -62.26 -23.02
N LYS A 278 -27.64 -62.45 -24.01
CA LYS A 278 -27.81 -63.69 -24.77
C LYS A 278 -26.51 -64.05 -25.51
N GLN A 279 -26.09 -65.30 -25.42
CA GLN A 279 -25.29 -66.00 -26.42
C GLN A 279 -25.99 -67.32 -26.75
N LYS A 280 -26.34 -67.51 -28.02
CA LYS A 280 -26.54 -68.80 -28.68
C LYS A 280 -25.19 -69.20 -29.29
N PRO A 281 -24.78 -70.49 -29.34
CA PRO A 281 -25.36 -71.44 -30.31
C PRO A 281 -25.43 -72.92 -29.88
N HIS A 282 -26.56 -73.58 -30.16
CA HIS A 282 -26.76 -74.74 -31.05
C HIS A 282 -28.22 -75.20 -30.93
#